data_AF-A0A2W5KUH2-F1
#
_entry.id   AF-A0A2W5KUH2-F1
#
_cell.length_a   1.000
_cell.length_b   1.000
_cell.length_c   1.000
_cell.angle_alpha   90.00
_cell.angle_beta   90.00
_cell.angle_gamma   90.00
#
_symmetry.space_group_name_H-M   'P 1'
#
loop_
_entity.id
_entity.type
_entity.pdbx_description
1 polymer ?
#
loop_
_entity_poly.entity_id
_entity_poly.type
_entity_poly.pdbx_seq_one_letter_code
_entity_poly.pdbx_strand_id
1 'polypeptide(L)' 'MSDLVLWLDNLRLSDLGKVGGKNSSLGEMIGNLAKLGVSVPGGFATTAHAFQQFIA' A
#
# COMPACT_ATOMS: atom_id res chain seq x y z
N MET A 1 -1.80 12.77 -9.57
CA MET A 1 -1.00 11.52 -9.53
C MET A 1 -1.98 10.40 -9.84
N SER A 2 -1.66 9.49 -10.75
CA SER A 2 -2.62 8.46 -11.18
C SER A 2 -3.04 7.61 -9.96
N ASP A 3 -4.35 7.50 -9.70
CA ASP A 3 -4.94 6.69 -8.62
C ASP A 3 -4.77 5.18 -8.85
N LEU A 4 -3.92 4.77 -9.79
CA LEU A 4 -3.70 3.37 -10.15
C LEU A 4 -2.61 2.70 -9.31
N VAL A 5 -1.64 3.48 -8.82
CA VAL A 5 -0.47 2.98 -8.08
C VAL A 5 -0.20 3.86 -6.85
N LEU A 6 0.02 3.22 -5.71
CA LEU A 6 0.41 3.88 -4.46
C LEU A 6 1.71 3.28 -3.93
N TRP A 7 2.63 4.13 -3.46
CA TRP A 7 3.87 3.70 -2.83
C TRP A 7 3.61 3.15 -1.44
N LEU A 8 4.23 2.00 -1.10
CA LEU A 8 3.95 1.27 0.14
C LEU A 8 4.29 2.09 1.40
N ASP A 9 5.33 2.93 1.36
CA ASP A 9 5.75 3.79 2.47
C ASP A 9 4.73 4.89 2.82
N ASN A 10 3.86 5.24 1.88
CA ASN A 10 2.79 6.22 2.05
C ASN A 10 1.46 5.60 2.47
N LEU A 11 1.33 4.28 2.48
CA LEU A 11 0.08 3.60 2.85
C LEU A 11 -0.15 3.58 4.36
N ARG A 12 -1.43 3.67 4.75
CA ARG A 12 -1.90 3.49 6.13
C ARG A 12 -3.08 2.53 6.17
N LEU A 13 -3.51 2.15 7.37
CA LEU A 13 -4.69 1.32 7.57
C LEU A 13 -5.96 1.95 6.94
N SER A 14 -6.03 3.28 6.87
CA SER A 14 -7.09 4.03 6.18
C SER A 14 -7.19 3.74 4.68
N ASP A 15 -6.13 3.21 4.05
CA ASP A 15 -6.10 2.88 2.63
C ASP A 15 -6.60 1.46 2.33
N LEU A 16 -7.05 0.70 3.33
CA LEU A 16 -7.53 -0.68 3.16
C LEU A 16 -8.54 -0.82 2.01
N GLY A 17 -9.48 0.12 1.87
CA GLY A 17 -10.48 0.09 0.79
C GLY A 17 -9.89 0.30 -0.61
N LYS A 18 -8.70 0.89 -0.72
CA LYS A 18 -8.02 1.16 -1.99
C LYS A 18 -7.05 0.06 -2.38
N VAL A 19 -6.38 -0.59 -1.43
CA VAL A 19 -5.25 -1.51 -1.72
C VAL A 19 -5.38 -2.89 -1.05
N GLY A 20 -6.41 -3.11 -0.24
CA GLY A 20 -6.61 -4.34 0.52
C GLY A 20 -5.73 -4.45 1.77
N GLY A 21 -6.08 -5.39 2.65
CA GLY A 21 -5.48 -5.51 3.99
C GLY A 21 -3.99 -5.84 4.02
N LYS A 22 -3.47 -6.59 3.05
CA LYS A 22 -2.03 -6.91 3.00
C LYS A 22 -1.17 -5.68 2.73
N ASN A 23 -1.57 -4.86 1.75
CA ASN A 23 -0.82 -3.68 1.36
C ASN A 23 -0.92 -2.57 2.41
N SER A 24 -2.10 -2.37 3.02
CA SER A 24 -2.24 -1.42 4.13
C SER A 24 -1.38 -1.82 5.33
N SER A 25 -1.34 -3.11 5.68
CA SER A 25 -0.47 -3.61 6.76
C SER A 25 1.02 -3.47 6.44
N LEU A 26 1.44 -3.68 5.19
CA LEU A 26 2.83 -3.41 4.77
C LEU A 26 3.22 -1.95 4.99
N GLY A 27 2.34 -0.99 4.65
CA GLY A 27 2.57 0.42 4.91
C GLY A 27 2.70 0.77 6.40
N GLU A 28 1.84 0.19 7.24
CA GLU A 28 1.94 0.33 8.71
C GLU A 28 3.27 -0.24 9.24
N MET A 29 3.71 -1.39 8.72
CA MET A 29 4.98 -1.98 9.14
C MET A 29 6.19 -1.15 8.69
N ILE A 30 6.18 -0.63 7.46
CA ILE A 30 7.24 0.28 6.97
C ILE A 30 7.29 1.55 7.82
N GLY A 31 6.14 2.18 8.11
CA GLY A 31 6.09 3.44 8.86
C GLY A 31 6.43 3.31 10.35
N ASN A 32 6.01 2.21 10.98
CA ASN A 32 6.11 2.05 12.45
C ASN A 32 7.26 1.13 12.87
N LEU A 33 7.49 0.01 12.18
CA LEU A 33 8.46 -1.00 12.60
C LEU A 33 9.87 -0.76 12.07
N ALA A 34 10.04 0.04 11.01
CA ALA A 34 11.38 0.45 10.54
C ALA A 34 12.18 1.15 11.64
N LYS A 35 11.50 1.94 12.49
CA LYS A 35 12.11 2.60 13.67
C LYS A 35 12.56 1.62 14.75
N LEU A 36 12.04 0.40 14.73
CA LEU A 36 12.37 -0.68 15.65
C LEU A 36 13.40 -1.66 15.05
N GLY A 37 13.99 -1.32 13.88
CA GLY A 37 14.99 -2.15 13.20
C GLY A 37 14.41 -3.29 12.37
N VAL A 38 13.08 -3.35 12.20
CA VAL A 38 12.45 -4.34 11.32
C VAL A 38 12.57 -3.87 9.87
N SER A 39 13.28 -4.64 9.05
CA SER A 39 13.40 -4.37 7.62
C SER A 39 12.21 -4.94 6.85
N VAL A 40 11.41 -4.05 6.28
CA VAL A 40 10.32 -4.40 5.36
C VAL A 40 10.69 -3.86 3.98
N PRO A 41 10.72 -4.70 2.93
CA PRO A 41 11.02 -4.23 1.58
C PRO A 41 10.03 -3.16 1.12
N GLY A 42 10.56 -2.12 0.47
CA GLY A 42 9.74 -1.12 -0.21
C GLY A 42 9.07 -1.67 -1.47
N GLY A 43 8.31 -0.81 -2.15
CA GLY A 43 7.60 -1.16 -3.37
C GLY A 43 6.35 -0.32 -3.58
N PHE A 44 5.45 -0.82 -4.41
CA PHE A 44 4.17 -0.17 -4.69
C PHE A 44 3.03 -1.19 -4.72
N ALA A 45 1.81 -0.70 -4.55
CA ALA A 45 0.58 -1.46 -4.71
C ALA A 45 -0.24 -0.87 -5.85
N THR A 46 -0.81 -1.73 -6.69
CA THR A 46 -1.92 -1.34 -7.57
C THR A 46 -3.18 -1.14 -6.74
N THR A 47 -4.03 -0.20 -7.13
CA THR A 47 -5.29 0.04 -6.42
C THR A 47 -6.42 -0.86 -6.94
N ALA A 48 -7.48 -0.98 -6.15
CA ALA A 48 -8.74 -1.59 -6.57
C ALA A 48 -9.32 -0.87 -7.80
N HIS A 49 -9.14 0.45 -7.88
CA HIS A 49 -9.52 1.23 -9.05
C HIS A 49 -8.76 0.81 -10.31
N ALA A 50 -7.45 0.56 -10.20
CA ALA A 50 -6.66 0.04 -11.32
C ALA A 50 -7.17 -1.31 -11.82
N PHE A 51 -7.50 -2.22 -10.90
CA PHE A 51 -8.06 -3.51 -11.26
C PHE A 51 -9.44 -3.38 -11.93
N GLN A 52 -10.31 -2.50 -11.42
CA GLN A 52 -11.61 -2.23 -12.03
C GLN A 52 -11.47 -1.71 -13.47
N GLN A 53 -10.54 -0.79 -13.72
CA GLN A 53 -10.28 -0.28 -15.07
C GLN A 53 -9.72 -1.35 -16.02
N PHE A 54 -8.94 -2.30 -15.52
CA PHE A 54 -8.34 -3.35 -16.35
C PHE A 54 -9.36 -4.40 -16.81
N ILE A 55 -10.36 -4.71 -15.98
CA ILE A 55 -11.38 -5.74 -16.27
C ILE A 55 -12.60 -5.18 -17.01
N ALA A 56 -12.81 -3.87 -16.99
CA ALA A 56 -13.94 -3.19 -17.63
C ALA A 56 -13.92 -3.26 -19.16
#